data_AF-A0A6J7W0H6-F1
#
_entry.id   AF-A0A6J7W0H6-F1
#
_cell.length_a   1.000
_cell.length_b   1.000
_cell.length_c   1.000
_cell.angle_alpha   90.00
_cell.angle_beta   90.00
_cell.angle_gamma   90.00
#
_symmetry.space_group_name_H-M   'P 1'
#
loop_
_entity.id
_entity.type
_entity.pdbx_description
1 polymer ?
#
loop_
_entity_poly.entity_id
_entity_poly.type
_entity_poly.pdbx_seq_one_letter_code
_entity_poly.pdbx_strand_id
1 'polypeptide(L)'
;MVYDSLPVGGVSGTLIGRYKGTAPQAVGLVKAKTGSIRHTVSLAGYATSGEKEYVFVVIADHVGRTKRIQNAARSAIDRMLGTITKPPVIPTTTTTALTTATN
;
A
#
# COMPACT_ATOMS: atom_id res chain seq x y z
N MET A 1 4.51 -20.63 8.14
CA MET A 1 4.22 -20.39 6.71
C MET A 1 2.84 -19.74 6.60
N VAL A 2 2.76 -18.41 6.61
CA VAL A 2 1.50 -17.65 6.41
C VAL A 2 1.79 -16.42 5.57
N TYR A 3 2.90 -15.74 5.85
CA TYR A 3 3.37 -14.58 5.07
C TYR A 3 3.48 -14.85 3.57
N ASP A 4 4.13 -15.94 3.16
CA ASP A 4 4.31 -16.30 1.74
C ASP A 4 3.03 -16.76 1.05
N SER A 5 2.00 -17.12 1.82
CA SER A 5 0.70 -17.52 1.29
C SER A 5 -0.21 -16.33 0.96
N LEU A 6 0.17 -15.12 1.38
CA LEU A 6 -0.63 -13.93 1.17
C LEU A 6 -0.59 -13.51 -0.32
N PRO A 7 -1.75 -13.15 -0.91
CA PRO A 7 -1.79 -12.53 -2.23
C PRO A 7 -0.92 -11.27 -2.30
N VAL A 8 -0.27 -11.07 -3.44
CA VAL A 8 0.61 -9.94 -3.72
C VAL A 8 -0.13 -8.91 -4.58
N GLY A 9 -0.08 -7.63 -4.16
CA GLY A 9 -0.71 -6.48 -4.80
C GLY A 9 -0.39 -6.38 -6.29
N GLY A 10 -1.41 -6.48 -7.16
CA GLY A 10 -1.27 -6.39 -8.62
C GLY A 10 -0.68 -7.63 -9.30
N VAL A 11 -0.33 -8.68 -8.53
CA VAL A 11 0.37 -9.86 -9.05
C VAL A 11 -0.46 -11.14 -8.88
N SER A 12 -1.06 -11.38 -7.71
CA SER A 12 -1.69 -12.68 -7.43
C SER A 12 -3.00 -12.60 -6.63
N GLY A 13 -3.74 -13.71 -6.67
CA GLY A 13 -4.98 -13.91 -5.91
C GLY A 13 -6.02 -12.81 -6.10
N THR A 14 -6.71 -12.45 -5.02
CA THR A 14 -7.74 -11.40 -5.04
C THR A 14 -7.19 -9.99 -5.25
N LEU A 15 -5.87 -9.81 -5.28
CA LEU A 15 -5.22 -8.51 -5.49
C LEU A 15 -4.68 -8.33 -6.92
N ILE A 16 -4.81 -9.31 -7.81
CA ILE A 16 -4.22 -9.30 -9.16
C ILE A 16 -4.60 -8.08 -10.02
N GLY A 17 -5.81 -7.55 -9.84
CA GLY A 17 -6.30 -6.36 -10.54
C GLY A 17 -6.17 -5.05 -9.75
N ARG A 18 -5.73 -5.11 -8.49
CA ARG A 18 -5.64 -3.94 -7.61
C ARG A 18 -4.30 -3.23 -7.77
N TYR A 19 -4.25 -1.98 -7.30
CA TYR A 19 -3.10 -1.08 -7.39
C TYR A 19 -2.71 -0.60 -8.81
N LYS A 20 -2.93 -1.40 -9.86
CA LYS A 20 -2.53 -1.07 -11.25
C LYS A 20 -3.04 0.28 -11.78
N GLY A 21 -4.26 0.68 -11.40
CA GLY A 21 -4.83 1.98 -11.80
C GLY A 21 -4.95 2.99 -10.66
N THR A 22 -4.81 2.56 -9.41
CA THR A 22 -5.07 3.39 -8.22
C THR A 22 -3.78 3.86 -7.54
N ALA A 23 -2.76 3.01 -7.49
CA ALA A 23 -1.46 3.29 -6.93
C ALA A 23 -0.41 2.35 -7.58
N PRO A 24 -0.02 2.61 -8.85
CA PRO A 24 0.87 1.72 -9.60
C PRO A 24 2.20 1.45 -8.89
N GLN A 25 2.70 2.44 -8.14
CA GLN A 25 3.91 2.33 -7.35
C GLN A 25 3.83 1.31 -6.20
N ALA A 26 2.64 0.84 -5.84
CA ALA A 26 2.42 -0.13 -4.76
C ALA A 26 2.31 -1.59 -5.27
N VAL A 27 2.33 -1.80 -6.58
CA VAL A 27 2.30 -3.15 -7.18
C VAL A 27 3.54 -3.92 -6.70
N GLY A 28 3.34 -5.14 -6.20
CA GLY A 28 4.40 -5.98 -5.65
C GLY A 28 4.82 -5.65 -4.22
N LEU A 29 4.45 -4.48 -3.69
CA LEU A 29 4.89 -4.00 -2.36
C LEU A 29 3.89 -4.28 -1.23
N VAL A 30 2.70 -4.78 -1.57
CA VAL A 30 1.67 -5.13 -0.57
C VAL A 30 1.40 -6.62 -0.62
N LYS A 31 1.51 -7.29 0.52
CA LYS A 31 1.13 -8.70 0.71
C LYS A 31 0.00 -8.76 1.72
N ALA A 32 -1.22 -9.09 1.28
CA ALA A 32 -2.37 -8.94 2.15
C ALA A 32 -3.52 -9.89 1.80
N LYS A 33 -4.29 -10.22 2.83
CA LYS A 33 -5.54 -10.96 2.69
C LYS A 33 -6.72 -9.99 2.58
N THR A 34 -7.58 -10.25 1.59
CA THR A 34 -8.84 -9.53 1.41
C THR A 34 -9.97 -10.17 2.19
N GLY A 35 -10.91 -9.33 2.64
CA GLY A 35 -12.23 -9.73 3.12
C GLY A 35 -13.30 -8.83 2.53
N SER A 36 -14.44 -9.41 2.16
CA SER A 36 -15.58 -8.64 1.72
C SER A 36 -16.88 -9.38 1.99
N ILE A 37 -17.79 -8.69 2.67
CA ILE A 37 -19.16 -9.13 2.90
C ILE A 37 -20.11 -7.98 2.52
N ARG A 38 -21.42 -8.14 2.74
CA ARG A 38 -22.35 -7.01 2.62
C ARG A 38 -21.92 -5.94 3.63
N HIS A 39 -21.90 -4.69 3.19
CA HIS A 39 -21.57 -3.51 3.98
C HIS A 39 -20.13 -3.37 4.49
N THR A 40 -19.28 -4.38 4.34
CA THR A 40 -17.91 -4.33 4.86
C THR A 40 -16.87 -4.75 3.82
N VAL A 41 -15.78 -3.99 3.77
CA VAL A 41 -14.56 -4.29 3.01
C VAL A 41 -13.39 -4.26 3.97
N SER A 42 -12.55 -5.28 3.94
CA SER A 42 -11.35 -5.35 4.76
C SER A 42 -10.11 -5.79 3.99
N LEU A 43 -8.95 -5.35 4.47
CA LEU A 43 -7.64 -5.71 3.95
C LEU A 43 -6.64 -5.69 5.11
N ALA A 44 -5.91 -6.78 5.31
CA ALA A 44 -4.91 -6.89 6.37
C ALA A 44 -3.67 -7.60 5.85
N GLY A 45 -2.50 -7.12 6.27
CA GLY A 45 -1.23 -7.69 5.86
C GLY A 45 -0.06 -6.73 6.03
N TYR A 46 0.87 -6.81 5.08
CA TYR A 46 2.16 -6.15 5.12
C TYR A 46 2.33 -5.22 3.92
N ALA A 47 2.93 -4.07 4.16
CA ALA A 47 3.27 -3.07 3.15
C ALA A 47 4.75 -2.70 3.26
N THR A 48 5.50 -2.93 2.20
CA THR A 48 6.94 -2.62 2.11
C THR A 48 7.14 -1.18 1.67
N SER A 49 8.03 -0.46 2.34
CA SER A 49 8.41 0.92 2.03
C SER A 49 9.91 1.12 2.26
N GLY A 50 10.67 1.14 1.18
CA GLY A 50 12.14 1.10 1.26
C GLY A 50 12.61 -0.13 2.02
N GLU A 51 13.39 0.08 3.07
CA GLU A 51 13.94 -0.98 3.93
C GLU A 51 12.99 -1.43 5.05
N LYS A 52 11.84 -0.76 5.21
CA LYS A 52 10.89 -1.04 6.29
C LYS A 52 9.69 -1.82 5.77
N GLU A 53 9.19 -2.72 6.61
CA GLU A 53 7.91 -3.38 6.40
C GLU A 53 6.92 -2.94 7.48
N TYR A 54 5.75 -2.49 7.07
CA TYR A 54 4.68 -2.06 7.95
C TYR A 54 3.57 -3.12 7.99
N VAL A 55 3.08 -3.42 9.19
CA VAL A 55 1.87 -4.21 9.39
C VAL A 55 0.66 -3.28 9.39
N PHE A 56 -0.40 -3.67 8.70
CA PHE A 56 -1.64 -2.90 8.68
C PHE A 56 -2.88 -3.78 8.75
N VAL A 57 -3.95 -3.20 9.30
CA VAL A 57 -5.31 -3.74 9.25
C VAL A 57 -6.24 -2.60 8.91
N VAL A 58 -7.02 -2.76 7.85
CA VAL A 58 -8.05 -1.79 7.45
C VAL A 58 -9.40 -2.49 7.39
N ILE A 59 -10.37 -1.91 8.07
CA ILE A 59 -11.77 -2.33 8.07
C ILE A 59 -12.60 -1.10 7.72
N ALA A 60 -13.28 -1.15 6.58
CA ALA A 60 -14.27 -0.17 6.20
C ALA A 60 -15.65 -0.81 6.37
N ASP A 61 -16.39 -0.34 7.37
CA ASP A 61 -17.77 -0.76 7.63
C ASP A 61 -18.78 0.28 7.13
N HIS A 62 -20.07 -0.07 7.13
CA HIS A 62 -21.16 0.78 6.61
C HIS A 62 -20.96 1.23 5.16
N VAL A 63 -20.20 0.46 4.39
CA VAL A 63 -19.99 0.70 2.96
C VAL A 63 -21.32 0.42 2.24
N GLY A 64 -21.67 1.26 1.28
CA GLY A 64 -22.88 1.05 0.48
C GLY A 64 -22.91 -0.35 -0.15
N ARG A 65 -24.11 -0.94 -0.23
CA ARG A 65 -24.31 -2.34 -0.67
C ARG A 65 -23.94 -2.62 -2.13
N THR A 66 -23.80 -1.58 -2.96
CA THR A 66 -23.54 -1.75 -4.39
C THR A 66 -22.06 -2.05 -4.65
N LYS A 67 -21.78 -2.88 -5.66
CA LYS A 67 -20.42 -3.20 -6.07
C LYS A 67 -19.60 -1.95 -6.39
N ARG A 68 -20.22 -0.92 -6.98
CA ARG A 68 -19.59 0.37 -7.28
C ARG A 68 -19.06 1.05 -6.00
N ILE A 69 -19.87 1.14 -4.95
CA ILE A 69 -19.47 1.81 -3.70
C ILE A 69 -18.41 0.98 -2.98
N GLN A 70 -18.56 -0.34 -2.94
CA GLN A 70 -17.51 -1.21 -2.38
C GLN A 70 -16.19 -1.12 -3.13
N ASN A 71 -16.23 -1.02 -4.46
CA ASN A 71 -15.04 -0.82 -5.27
C ASN A 71 -14.39 0.54 -4.99
N ALA A 72 -15.19 1.59 -4.78
CA ALA A 72 -14.65 2.90 -4.38
C ALA A 72 -13.93 2.81 -3.02
N ALA A 73 -14.48 2.08 -2.04
CA ALA A 73 -13.81 1.82 -0.77
C ALA A 73 -12.50 1.05 -0.95
N ARG A 74 -12.49 -0.03 -1.76
CA ARG A 74 -11.26 -0.76 -2.10
C ARG A 74 -10.21 0.15 -2.75
N SER A 75 -10.61 1.00 -3.69
CA SER A 75 -9.72 1.95 -4.35
C SER A 75 -9.16 3.00 -3.39
N ALA A 76 -9.94 3.47 -2.42
CA ALA A 76 -9.46 4.39 -1.39
C ALA A 76 -8.41 3.73 -0.49
N ILE A 77 -8.65 2.48 -0.07
CA ILE A 77 -7.67 1.68 0.68
C ILE A 77 -6.38 1.49 -0.14
N ASP A 78 -6.50 1.21 -1.45
CA ASP A 78 -5.33 1.05 -2.34
C ASP A 78 -4.49 2.32 -2.41
N ARG A 79 -5.15 3.48 -2.55
CA ARG A 79 -4.47 4.78 -2.59
C ARG A 79 -3.75 5.08 -1.27
N MET A 80 -4.43 4.84 -0.14
CA MET A 80 -3.86 5.04 1.19
C MET A 80 -2.62 4.17 1.40
N LEU A 81 -2.68 2.88 1.05
CA LEU A 81 -1.51 2.01 1.14
C LEU A 81 -0.40 2.45 0.17
N GLY A 82 -0.78 2.95 -1.01
CA GLY A 82 0.16 3.47 -1.98
C GLY A 82 0.95 4.70 -1.53
N THR A 83 0.48 5.45 -0.53
CA THR A 83 1.27 6.54 0.07
C THR A 83 2.27 6.00 1.10
N ILE A 84 1.94 4.88 1.76
CA ILE A 84 2.81 4.23 2.76
C ILE A 84 3.94 3.49 2.05
N THR A 85 3.66 2.80 0.94
CA THR A 85 4.67 2.02 0.20
C THR A 85 5.67 2.88 -0.58
N LYS A 86 5.40 4.19 -0.73
CA LYS A 86 6.39 5.11 -1.29
C LYS A 86 7.56 5.21 -0.30
N PRO A 87 8.82 4.95 -0.71
CA PRO A 87 9.95 5.11 0.18
C PRO A 87 9.93 6.52 0.78
N PRO A 88 10.23 6.69 2.08
CA PRO A 88 10.42 8.01 2.64
C PRO A 88 11.47 8.73 1.80
N VAL A 89 11.11 9.89 1.23
CA VAL A 89 12.11 10.79 0.68
C VAL A 89 12.83 11.36 1.89
N ILE A 90 13.87 10.67 2.36
CA ILE A 90 14.79 11.26 3.31
C ILE A 90 15.44 12.40 2.53
N PRO A 91 15.27 13.68 2.92
CA PRO A 91 16.08 14.72 2.32
C PRO A 91 17.52 14.35 2.62
N THR A 92 18.26 13.93 1.58
CA THR A 92 19.71 13.92 1.64
C THR A 92 20.10 15.33 2.03
N THR A 93 20.46 15.56 3.28
CA THR A 93 21.22 16.75 3.66
C THR A 93 22.44 16.73 2.77
N THR A 94 22.43 17.60 1.77
CA THR A 94 23.52 17.81 0.83
C THR A 94 24.80 17.98 1.65
N THR A 95 25.72 17.04 1.51
CA THR A 95 27.13 17.22 1.89
C THR A 95 27.71 18.33 1.01
N THR A 96 27.41 19.59 1.34
CA THR A 96 28.16 20.76 0.90
C THR A 96 28.77 21.39 2.15
N ALA A 97 29.59 20.61 2.85
CA ALA A 97 30.58 21.15 3.75
C ALA A 97 31.95 20.86 3.13
N LEU A 98 32.78 21.90 3.05
CA LEU A 98 34.24 21.85 2.88
C LEU A 98 34.87 22.07 1.49
N THR A 99 34.49 23.12 0.75
CA THR A 99 35.48 23.83 -0.09
C THR A 99 35.14 25.31 -0.19
N THR A 100 35.63 26.12 0.74
CA THR A 100 36.19 27.48 0.55
C THR A 100 36.74 27.91 1.91
N ALA A 101 37.85 27.28 2.30
CA ALA A 101 38.81 27.91 3.18
C ALA A 101 39.86 28.58 2.28
N THR A 102 40.07 29.87 2.48
CA THR A 102 41.32 30.60 2.26
C THR A 102 41.99 30.49 0.88
N ASN A 103 41.87 31.55 0.08
CA ASN A 103 42.99 32.32 -0.50
C ASN A 103 42.47 33.58 -1.18
#